data_AF-A0A7C1WVG6-F1
#
_entry.id   AF-A0A7C1WVG6-F1
#
_cell.length_a   1.000
_cell.length_b   1.000
_cell.length_c   1.000
_cell.angle_alpha   90.00
_cell.angle_beta   90.00
_cell.angle_gamma   90.00
#
_symmetry.space_group_name_H-M   'P 1'
#
loop_
_entity.id
_entity.type
_entity.pdbx_description
1 polymer ?
#
loop_
_entity_poly.entity_id
_entity_poly.type
_entity_poly.pdbx_seq_one_letter_code
_entity_poly.pdbx_strand_id
1 'polypeptide(L)' 'MLAVASEEAEAAQRAIDEHWKSGLDEQARAAADASIDLDAEVWNCPACTAAFPRGSARCPECGLRFG' A
#
# COMPACT_ATOMS: atom_id res chain seq x y z
N MET A 1 -25.71 -15.73 5.51
CA MET A 1 -24.44 -15.25 4.91
C MET A 1 -24.72 -13.84 4.43
N LEU A 2 -24.19 -12.81 5.09
CA LEU A 2 -24.31 -11.43 4.61
C LEU A 2 -23.43 -11.33 3.36
N ALA A 3 -24.04 -11.25 2.19
CA ALA A 3 -23.32 -10.91 0.97
C ALA A 3 -23.22 -9.39 0.91
N VAL A 4 -22.00 -8.86 1.06
CA VAL A 4 -21.75 -7.43 0.79
C VAL A 4 -21.85 -7.26 -0.71
N ALA A 5 -22.80 -6.45 -1.17
CA ALA A 5 -22.96 -6.17 -2.60
C ALA A 5 -21.69 -5.49 -3.10
N SER A 6 -20.97 -6.12 -4.03
CA SER A 6 -19.71 -5.61 -4.58
C SER A 6 -19.88 -4.29 -5.34
N GLU A 7 -21.12 -3.96 -5.70
CA GLU A 7 -21.51 -2.75 -6.44
C GLU A 7 -21.21 -1.46 -5.65
N GLU A 8 -21.16 -1.52 -4.31
CA GLU A 8 -20.89 -0.36 -3.45
C GLU A 8 -19.44 -0.29 -2.96
N ALA A 9 -18.59 -1.25 -3.32
CA ALA A 9 -17.24 -1.36 -2.79
C ALA A 9 -16.41 -0.08 -3.00
N GLU A 10 -16.48 0.52 -4.18
CA GLU A 10 -15.77 1.77 -4.46
C GLU A 10 -16.32 2.95 -3.65
N ALA A 11 -17.64 3.03 -3.48
CA ALA A 11 -18.27 4.10 -2.72
C ALA A 11 -17.91 4.00 -1.23
N ALA A 12 -17.92 2.77 -0.68
CA ALA A 12 -17.48 2.50 0.68
C ALA A 12 -16.00 2.82 0.88
N GLN A 13 -15.13 2.44 -0.07
CA GLN A 13 -13.70 2.73 -0.02
C GLN A 13 -13.43 4.24 -0.01
N ARG A 14 -14.16 5.03 -0.82
CA ARG A 14 -14.06 6.50 -0.82
C ARG A 14 -14.51 7.11 0.52
N ALA A 15 -15.65 6.67 1.05
CA ALA A 15 -16.15 7.20 2.33
C ALA A 15 -15.19 6.91 3.50
N ILE A 16 -14.54 5.74 3.48
CA ILE A 16 -13.50 5.39 4.44
C ILE A 16 -12.30 6.35 4.25
N ASP A 17 -11.76 6.46 3.04
CA ASP A 17 -10.58 7.30 2.76
C ASP A 17 -10.81 8.78 3.16
N GLU A 18 -11.97 9.34 2.80
CA GLU A 18 -12.38 10.69 3.19
C GLU A 18 -12.41 10.88 4.71
N HIS A 19 -12.96 9.90 5.44
CA HIS A 19 -13.02 9.94 6.89
C HIS A 19 -11.62 9.89 7.52
N TRP A 20 -10.74 9.01 7.05
CA TRP A 20 -9.36 8.92 7.55
C TRP A 20 -8.54 10.18 7.28
N LYS A 21 -8.78 10.83 6.12
CA LYS A 21 -8.05 12.03 5.70
C LYS A 21 -8.61 13.35 6.25
N SER A 22 -9.79 13.35 6.88
CA SER A 22 -10.48 14.58 7.28
C SER A 22 -9.70 15.46 8.27
N GLY A 23 -8.78 14.86 9.05
CA GLY A 23 -7.93 15.56 10.02
C GLY A 23 -6.52 15.89 9.52
N LEU A 24 -6.18 15.52 8.28
CA LEU A 24 -4.85 15.71 7.72
C LEU A 24 -4.77 17.03 6.96
N ASP A 25 -3.64 17.72 7.08
CA ASP A 25 -3.27 18.82 6.19
C ASP A 25 -2.83 18.28 4.82
N GLU A 26 -2.57 19.19 3.87
CA GLU A 26 -2.24 18.82 2.49
C GLU A 26 -0.96 17.97 2.39
N GLN A 27 0.06 18.31 3.20
CA GLN A 27 1.32 17.58 3.19
C GLN A 27 1.14 16.16 3.76
N ALA A 28 0.37 16.02 4.83
CA ALA A 28 0.08 14.74 5.45
C ALA A 28 -0.80 13.85 4.57
N ARG A 29 -1.76 14.41 3.81
CA ARG A 29 -2.53 13.66 2.81
C ARG A 29 -1.63 13.09 1.71
N ALA A 30 -0.76 13.92 1.14
CA ALA A 30 0.17 13.48 0.11
C ALA A 30 1.11 12.37 0.61
N ALA A 31 1.58 12.46 1.87
CA ALA A 31 2.41 11.42 2.48
C ALA A 31 1.65 10.11 2.71
N ALA A 32 0.38 10.18 3.11
CA ALA A 32 -0.47 8.99 3.29
C ALA A 32 -0.66 8.26 1.94
N ASP A 33 -0.87 9.00 0.85
CA ASP A 33 -1.02 8.44 -0.49
C ASP A 33 0.28 7.87 -1.08
N ALA A 34 1.44 8.41 -0.69
CA ALA A 34 2.74 7.99 -1.21
C ALA A 34 3.35 6.77 -0.48
N SER A 35 2.74 6.28 0.61
CA SER A 35 3.36 5.28 1.49
C SER A 35 3.44 3.87 0.88
N ILE A 36 2.59 3.54 -0.10
CA ILE A 36 2.64 2.26 -0.81
C ILE A 36 2.47 2.51 -2.32
N ASP A 37 3.60 2.57 -3.03
CA ASP A 37 3.61 2.61 -4.49
C ASP A 37 3.59 1.18 -5.06
N LEU A 38 2.39 0.71 -5.38
CA LEU A 38 2.17 -0.59 -6.01
C LEU A 38 2.64 -0.65 -7.46
N ASP A 39 3.09 0.45 -8.06
CA ASP A 39 3.63 0.55 -9.42
C ASP A 39 5.15 0.83 -9.46
N ALA A 40 5.78 1.19 -8.33
CA ALA A 40 7.23 1.44 -8.22
C ALA A 40 8.13 0.30 -8.73
N GLU A 41 8.92 0.52 -9.78
CA GLU A 41 9.89 -0.43 -10.35
C GLU A 41 10.90 -1.06 -9.36
N VAL A 42 11.04 -0.47 -8.18
CA VAL A 42 11.93 -0.92 -7.10
C VAL A 42 11.11 -1.25 -5.85
N TRP A 43 11.43 -2.37 -5.22
CA TRP A 43 10.87 -2.77 -3.93
C TRP A 43 11.85 -2.54 -2.80
N ASN A 44 11.32 -2.21 -1.62
CA ASN A 44 12.08 -2.14 -0.39
C ASN A 44 11.77 -3.36 0.48
N CYS A 45 12.80 -4.04 0.98
CA CYS A 45 12.62 -5.20 1.85
C CYS A 45 12.01 -4.75 3.19
N PRO A 46 10.88 -5.31 3.64
CA PRO A 46 10.29 -4.94 4.93
C PRO A 46 11.14 -5.38 6.14
N ALA A 47 12.06 -6.34 5.96
CA ALA A 47 12.92 -6.80 7.05
C ALA A 47 14.25 -6.04 7.16
N CYS A 48 14.90 -5.75 6.03
CA CYS A 48 16.25 -5.15 6.03
C CYS A 48 16.34 -3.84 5.27
N THR A 49 15.23 -3.30 4.76
CA THR A 49 15.13 -2.03 4.01
C THR A 49 15.93 -1.94 2.71
N ALA A 50 16.56 -3.04 2.27
CA ALA A 50 17.29 -3.07 1.01
C ALA A 50 16.34 -2.80 -0.17
N ALA A 51 16.77 -1.91 -1.06
CA ALA A 51 16.09 -1.63 -2.33
C ALA A 51 16.55 -2.62 -3.40
N PHE A 52 15.63 -3.26 -4.11
CA PHE A 52 15.94 -4.22 -5.17
C PHE A 52 14.87 -4.22 -6.28
N PRO A 53 15.19 -4.66 -7.51
CA PRO A 53 14.24 -4.70 -8.61
C PRO A 53 13.01 -5.56 -8.31
N ARG A 54 11.87 -5.19 -8.90
CA ARG A 54 10.66 -6.02 -8.87
C ARG A 54 10.88 -7.43 -9.39
N GLY A 55 10.02 -8.34 -8.93
CA GLY A 55 9.92 -9.70 -9.45
C GLY A 55 10.81 -10.74 -8.76
N SER A 56 11.62 -10.34 -7.77
CA SER A 56 12.34 -11.32 -6.95
C SER A 56 11.41 -11.98 -5.92
N ALA A 57 11.46 -13.32 -5.82
CA ALA A 57 10.77 -14.06 -4.76
C ALA A 57 11.53 -14.03 -3.41
N ARG A 58 12.76 -13.51 -3.39
CA ARG A 58 13.58 -13.38 -2.18
C ARG A 58 14.38 -12.08 -2.16
N CYS A 59 14.58 -11.52 -0.98
CA CYS A 59 15.52 -10.41 -0.81
C CYS A 59 16.96 -10.88 -1.10
N PRO A 60 17.72 -10.19 -1.97
CA PRO A 60 19.10 -10.56 -2.26
C PRO A 60 20.05 -10.34 -1.08
N GLU A 61 19.72 -9.41 -0.17
CA GLU A 61 20.57 -9.07 0.98
C GLU A 61 20.34 -9.99 2.18
N CYS A 62 19.09 -10.15 2.62
CA CYS A 62 18.77 -10.91 3.84
C CYS A 62 18.15 -12.29 3.61
N GLY A 63 17.82 -12.65 2.37
CA GLY A 63 17.24 -13.95 2.02
C GLY A 63 15.77 -14.15 2.39
N LEU A 64 15.10 -13.14 2.97
CA LEU A 64 13.66 -13.16 3.24
C LEU A 64 12.89 -13.55 1.98
N ARG A 65 11.95 -14.49 2.08
CA ARG A 65 11.09 -14.91 0.98
C ARG A 65 9.81 -14.08 0.95
N PHE A 66 9.46 -13.55 -0.22
CA PHE A 66 8.20 -12.87 -0.50
C PHE A 66 7.21 -13.86 -1.12
N GLY A 67 5.97 -13.89 -0.63
CA GLY A 67 4.93 -14.81 -1.10
C GLY A 67 3.75 -14.89 -0.14
#